data_AF-A0AAV7JN72-F1
#
_entry.id   AF-A0AAV7JN72-F1
#
_cell.length_a   1.000
_cell.length_b   1.000
_cell.length_c   1.000
_cell.angle_alpha   90.00
_cell.angle_beta   90.00
_cell.angle_gamma   90.00
#
_symmetry.space_group_name_H-M   'P 1'
#
loop_
_entity.id
_entity.type
_entity.pdbx_description
1 polymer ?
#
loop_
_entity_poly.entity_id
_entity_poly.type
_entity_poly.pdbx_seq_one_letter_code
_entity_poly.pdbx_strand_id
1 'polypeptide(L)'
;MASRQCKNSPDSFCYVCGYYVGDKHVSNKISKEAKYWEAYRLYFGMSIGDQEKAWAPHVICGSCRSNLEAWLRGSARVMPFAIPRVWREPQNHHDDCYFCMVNIAKYRKVKGRRALTYPSIPSSIAPVPHSETLPVPKPPANLEFNTECEDSISSETSDAEEEYLQSTSADRHYPSKRELDDLIRDLQLTKSAAELLTSRLSEWNLLRDDCKITAYRKRHLDYSVYFDVIQDLCYCKDVNGLFDAVGIEHDPSQWRLFIDSSTKSIKGVLLHNGNKYPSIPLAYSIQMKEDYENVKQLLLKINYAEFNWQLCGDFKMLGFLLGLQGGYTKYSCFLCLWNSRADGEHYSKIQWPPRKELMPGKYNVIKEPLVCREKVLLPPLHIKLGLVKQFVKALDFEGEAFQEIRAMFPKLSDAKLKGGIFVGPQITTMLKSRTLEGKMTEIERKAWQAFRDVVNGFLGNNKDPNYEEIVNTLITSYQKMGCRMSLKLHFLCSHLDFFQENLGDFSEEHGERFHQDIQLMERRYQGRWDSAMMGDYMWFLIREDISGHKRKARSTVHF
;
A
#
# COMPACT_ATOMS: atom_id res chain seq x y z
N MET A 1 -50.31 10.75 -11.17
CA MET A 1 -50.02 9.32 -10.93
C MET A 1 -48.76 9.25 -10.09
N ALA A 2 -48.87 8.86 -8.82
CA ALA A 2 -47.71 8.75 -7.92
C ALA A 2 -46.71 7.74 -8.50
N SER A 3 -45.42 8.07 -8.47
CA SER A 3 -44.35 7.23 -9.02
C SER A 3 -44.47 5.80 -8.47
N ARG A 4 -44.44 4.80 -9.34
CA ARG A 4 -44.39 3.36 -8.99
C ARG A 4 -43.03 2.96 -8.38
N GLN A 5 -42.46 3.80 -7.53
CA GLN A 5 -41.10 3.66 -7.01
C GLN A 5 -41.15 3.44 -5.49
N CYS A 6 -40.38 2.47 -5.03
CA CYS A 6 -40.22 2.18 -3.61
C CYS A 6 -39.68 3.40 -2.85
N LYS A 7 -40.08 3.58 -1.59
CA LYS A 7 -39.59 4.68 -0.72
C LYS A 7 -38.07 4.65 -0.55
N ASN A 8 -37.48 3.44 -0.54
CA ASN A 8 -36.06 3.22 -0.47
C ASN A 8 -35.61 2.34 -1.65
N SER A 9 -34.38 2.54 -2.12
CA SER A 9 -33.78 1.66 -3.13
C SER A 9 -33.62 0.23 -2.58
N PRO A 10 -33.94 -0.83 -3.34
CA PRO A 10 -33.61 -2.20 -2.97
C PRO A 10 -32.13 -2.40 -2.65
N ASP A 11 -31.24 -1.71 -3.38
CA ASP A 11 -29.79 -1.79 -3.22
C ASP A 11 -29.26 -1.09 -1.96
N SER A 12 -30.12 -0.37 -1.22
CA SER A 12 -29.79 0.14 0.11
C SER A 12 -29.88 -0.96 1.19
N PHE A 13 -30.25 -2.19 0.82
CA PHE A 13 -30.38 -3.35 1.72
C PHE A 13 -29.52 -4.53 1.27
N CYS A 14 -29.11 -5.37 2.22
CA CYS A 14 -28.35 -6.59 1.94
C CYS A 14 -29.28 -7.71 1.46
N TYR A 15 -28.97 -8.35 0.33
CA TYR A 15 -29.70 -9.52 -0.17
C TYR A 15 -29.78 -10.66 0.86
N VAL A 16 -28.66 -10.98 1.51
CA VAL A 16 -28.54 -12.18 2.37
C VAL A 16 -29.27 -12.02 3.71
N CYS A 17 -29.21 -10.84 4.35
CA CYS A 17 -29.77 -10.64 5.69
C CYS A 17 -30.93 -9.61 5.76
N GLY A 18 -31.12 -8.81 4.71
CA GLY A 18 -32.10 -7.71 4.67
C GLY A 18 -31.70 -6.44 5.39
N TYR A 19 -30.55 -6.40 6.08
CA TYR A 19 -30.19 -5.20 6.82
C TYR A 19 -29.84 -4.03 5.93
N TYR A 20 -30.20 -2.83 6.37
CA TYR A 20 -29.84 -1.58 5.72
C TYR A 20 -28.31 -1.43 5.69
N VAL A 21 -27.77 -1.18 4.50
CA VAL A 21 -26.34 -0.98 4.25
C VAL A 21 -25.98 0.47 3.94
N GLY A 22 -26.97 1.31 3.63
CA GLY A 22 -26.77 2.74 3.34
C GLY A 22 -26.21 3.03 1.96
N ASP A 23 -26.48 4.24 1.45
CA ASP A 23 -26.27 4.60 0.04
C ASP A 23 -24.78 4.70 -0.37
N LYS A 24 -23.86 4.74 0.61
CA LYS A 24 -22.40 4.75 0.38
C LYS A 24 -21.80 3.36 0.14
N HIS A 25 -22.56 2.29 0.36
CA HIS A 25 -22.10 0.89 0.19
C HIS A 25 -22.68 0.19 -1.05
N VAL A 26 -23.32 0.95 -1.95
CA VAL A 26 -23.81 0.52 -3.28
C VAL A 26 -22.67 -0.02 -4.17
N SER A 27 -21.41 0.22 -3.80
CA SER A 27 -20.22 -0.35 -4.45
C SER A 27 -20.04 -1.86 -4.24
N ASN A 28 -20.76 -2.49 -3.30
CA ASN A 28 -20.65 -3.93 -3.01
C ASN A 28 -21.69 -4.75 -3.78
N LYS A 29 -21.75 -4.53 -5.10
CA LYS A 29 -22.62 -5.31 -5.99
C LYS A 29 -22.27 -6.79 -5.90
N ILE A 30 -23.30 -7.64 -5.92
CA ILE A 30 -23.13 -9.08 -5.96
C ILE A 30 -22.49 -9.44 -7.31
N SER A 31 -21.43 -10.26 -7.27
CA SER A 31 -20.69 -10.75 -8.42
C SER A 31 -20.64 -12.27 -8.36
N LYS A 32 -20.84 -12.93 -9.51
CA LYS A 32 -20.87 -14.40 -9.62
C LYS A 32 -19.47 -15.01 -9.46
N GLU A 33 -18.45 -14.22 -9.72
CA GLU A 33 -17.03 -14.59 -9.69
C GLU A 33 -16.44 -14.51 -8.28
N ALA A 34 -17.20 -14.00 -7.30
CA ALA A 34 -16.73 -13.81 -5.94
C ALA A 34 -16.83 -15.09 -5.11
N LYS A 35 -15.85 -15.34 -4.22
CA LYS A 35 -15.80 -16.54 -3.37
C LYS A 35 -17.04 -16.75 -2.49
N TYR A 36 -17.69 -15.67 -2.05
CA TYR A 36 -18.94 -15.77 -1.29
C TYR A 36 -20.13 -16.29 -2.11
N TRP A 37 -20.10 -16.19 -3.44
CA TRP A 37 -21.18 -16.68 -4.31
C TRP A 37 -21.31 -18.19 -4.18
N GLU A 38 -20.18 -18.89 -4.29
CA GLU A 38 -20.12 -20.35 -4.11
C GLU A 38 -20.32 -20.75 -2.64
N ALA A 39 -19.76 -19.97 -1.70
CA ALA A 39 -20.03 -20.18 -0.28
C ALA A 39 -21.52 -20.08 0.07
N TYR A 40 -22.25 -19.14 -0.52
CA TYR A 40 -23.70 -18.99 -0.31
C TYR A 40 -24.45 -20.25 -0.75
N ARG A 41 -24.11 -20.78 -1.94
CA ARG A 41 -24.69 -22.01 -2.48
C ARG A 41 -24.46 -23.21 -1.57
N LEU A 42 -23.23 -23.37 -1.09
CA LEU A 42 -22.83 -24.47 -0.22
C LEU A 42 -23.39 -24.35 1.21
N TYR A 43 -23.47 -23.13 1.74
CA TYR A 43 -23.98 -22.87 3.10
C TYR A 43 -25.49 -23.01 3.16
N PHE A 44 -26.23 -22.41 2.22
CA PHE A 44 -27.69 -22.35 2.27
C PHE A 44 -28.37 -23.42 1.42
N GLY A 45 -27.62 -24.21 0.64
CA GLY A 45 -28.16 -25.21 -0.28
C GLY A 45 -28.91 -24.60 -1.47
N MET A 46 -28.75 -23.31 -1.74
CA MET A 46 -29.44 -22.59 -2.82
C MET A 46 -28.55 -21.49 -3.41
N SER A 47 -28.65 -21.27 -4.72
CA SER A 47 -27.93 -20.20 -5.41
C SER A 47 -28.55 -18.83 -5.13
N ILE A 48 -27.74 -17.77 -5.22
CA ILE A 48 -28.25 -16.39 -5.23
C ILE A 48 -29.08 -16.20 -6.51
N GLY A 49 -30.35 -15.83 -6.34
CA GLY A 49 -31.31 -15.64 -7.43
C GLY A 49 -31.76 -14.19 -7.62
N ASP A 50 -32.59 -13.98 -8.64
CA ASP A 50 -33.31 -12.72 -8.92
C ASP A 50 -32.40 -11.48 -9.11
N GLN A 51 -31.13 -11.68 -9.50
CA GLN A 51 -30.16 -10.60 -9.68
C GLN A 51 -30.38 -9.77 -10.96
N GLU A 52 -31.36 -10.15 -11.76
CA GLU A 52 -31.89 -9.42 -12.91
C GLU A 52 -33.22 -8.70 -12.59
N LYS A 53 -33.77 -8.90 -11.38
CA LYS A 53 -35.07 -8.36 -10.98
C LYS A 53 -34.87 -7.06 -10.20
N ALA A 54 -35.42 -5.97 -10.73
CA ALA A 54 -35.33 -4.65 -10.08
C ALA A 54 -35.95 -4.59 -8.67
N TRP A 55 -36.79 -5.57 -8.29
CA TRP A 55 -37.40 -5.65 -6.96
C TRP A 55 -36.54 -6.42 -5.93
N ALA A 56 -35.45 -7.07 -6.34
CA ALA A 56 -34.53 -7.74 -5.42
C ALA A 56 -33.30 -6.85 -5.12
N PRO A 57 -32.66 -6.97 -3.94
CA PRO A 57 -31.39 -6.30 -3.69
C PRO A 57 -30.24 -6.91 -4.48
N HIS A 58 -29.36 -6.08 -5.05
CA HIS A 58 -28.17 -6.53 -5.78
C HIS A 58 -26.88 -6.35 -4.97
N VAL A 59 -27.00 -6.16 -3.66
CA VAL A 59 -25.89 -5.79 -2.77
C VAL A 59 -25.78 -6.77 -1.61
N ILE A 60 -24.54 -7.10 -1.25
CA ILE A 60 -24.22 -7.90 -0.05
C ILE A 60 -23.46 -7.05 0.97
N CYS A 61 -23.87 -7.10 2.24
CA CYS A 61 -23.15 -6.38 3.29
C CYS A 61 -21.83 -7.09 3.63
N GLY A 62 -20.83 -6.31 4.07
CA GLY A 62 -19.50 -6.84 4.42
C GLY A 62 -19.55 -7.98 5.45
N SER A 63 -20.46 -7.93 6.43
CA SER A 63 -20.61 -9.00 7.41
C SER A 63 -21.08 -10.33 6.81
N CYS A 64 -22.06 -10.31 5.89
CA CYS A 64 -22.53 -11.54 5.25
C CYS A 64 -21.46 -12.11 4.32
N ARG A 65 -20.80 -11.23 3.55
CA ARG A 65 -19.67 -11.61 2.70
C ARG A 65 -18.55 -12.27 3.50
N SER A 66 -18.06 -11.60 4.54
CA SER A 66 -16.93 -12.10 5.33
C SER A 66 -17.26 -13.39 6.09
N ASN A 67 -18.49 -13.57 6.56
CA ASN A 67 -18.88 -14.82 7.24
C ASN A 67 -18.95 -16.00 6.26
N LEU A 68 -19.52 -15.81 5.08
CA LEU A 68 -19.58 -16.84 4.04
C LEU A 68 -18.18 -17.23 3.53
N GLU A 69 -17.31 -16.25 3.24
CA GLU A 69 -15.92 -16.51 2.81
C GLU A 69 -15.06 -17.11 3.92
N ALA A 70 -15.32 -16.79 5.19
CA ALA A 70 -14.59 -17.38 6.31
C ALA A 70 -15.04 -18.82 6.56
N TRP A 71 -16.35 -19.10 6.53
CA TRP A 71 -16.89 -20.45 6.65
C TRP A 71 -16.36 -21.37 5.55
N LEU A 72 -16.34 -20.89 4.30
CA LEU A 72 -15.82 -21.67 3.18
C LEU A 72 -14.33 -22.04 3.33
N ARG A 73 -13.56 -21.22 4.05
CA ARG A 73 -12.14 -21.46 4.38
C ARG A 73 -11.93 -22.29 5.66
N GLY A 74 -12.98 -22.89 6.21
CA GLY A 74 -12.90 -23.70 7.44
C GLY A 74 -12.74 -22.89 8.73
N SER A 75 -13.05 -21.59 8.72
CA SER A 75 -13.03 -20.77 9.95
C SER A 75 -14.24 -21.06 10.85
N ALA A 76 -14.10 -20.82 12.15
CA ALA A 76 -15.20 -20.91 13.12
C ALA A 76 -16.28 -19.81 12.94
N ARG A 77 -16.10 -18.85 12.03
CA ARG A 77 -17.11 -17.83 11.72
C ARG A 77 -18.21 -18.41 10.83
N VAL A 78 -19.46 -18.31 11.30
CA VAL A 78 -20.64 -18.88 10.66
C VAL A 78 -21.70 -17.80 10.41
N MET A 79 -22.71 -18.10 9.60
CA MET A 79 -23.86 -17.22 9.47
C MET A 79 -24.73 -17.30 10.73
N PRO A 80 -25.36 -16.20 11.18
CA PRO A 80 -26.21 -16.23 12.37
C PRO A 80 -27.58 -16.87 12.12
N PHE A 81 -27.85 -17.36 10.91
CA PHE A 81 -29.10 -17.95 10.48
C PHE A 81 -28.83 -19.08 9.48
N ALA A 82 -29.70 -20.10 9.52
CA ALA A 82 -29.68 -21.25 8.63
C ALA A 82 -30.38 -21.00 7.31
N ILE A 83 -31.38 -20.12 7.30
CA ILE A 83 -32.11 -19.73 6.08
C ILE A 83 -31.91 -18.23 5.90
N PRO A 84 -31.43 -17.75 4.74
CA PRO A 84 -31.24 -16.33 4.48
C PRO A 84 -32.60 -15.64 4.27
N ARG A 85 -32.59 -14.32 4.14
CA ARG A 85 -33.82 -13.60 3.79
C ARG A 85 -34.28 -14.02 2.39
N VAL A 86 -35.55 -14.38 2.26
CA VAL A 86 -36.15 -14.79 0.98
C VAL A 86 -36.91 -13.61 0.37
N TRP A 87 -36.70 -13.34 -0.91
CA TRP A 87 -37.31 -12.23 -1.63
C TRP A 87 -38.34 -12.73 -2.65
N ARG A 88 -39.43 -11.98 -2.83
CA ARG A 88 -40.43 -12.17 -3.89
C ARG A 88 -40.90 -10.80 -4.39
N GLU A 89 -41.51 -10.77 -5.57
CA GLU A 89 -42.05 -9.53 -6.14
C GLU A 89 -43.16 -8.96 -5.24
N PRO A 90 -43.07 -7.67 -4.83
CA PRO A 90 -44.06 -7.03 -3.98
C PRO A 90 -45.39 -6.85 -4.72
N GLN A 91 -46.52 -7.20 -4.09
CA GLN A 91 -47.84 -6.99 -4.69
C GLN A 91 -48.27 -5.52 -4.64
N ASN A 92 -47.83 -4.77 -3.64
CA ASN A 92 -48.13 -3.36 -3.46
C ASN A 92 -47.07 -2.65 -2.59
N HIS A 93 -47.08 -1.32 -2.56
CA HIS A 93 -46.10 -0.51 -1.79
C HIS A 93 -46.55 -0.13 -0.37
N HIS A 94 -47.70 -0.60 0.09
CA HIS A 94 -48.30 -0.25 1.37
C HIS A 94 -47.95 -1.27 2.47
N ASP A 95 -48.33 -2.53 2.28
CA ASP A 95 -48.18 -3.60 3.27
C ASP A 95 -47.36 -4.81 2.79
N ASP A 96 -47.04 -4.87 1.49
CA ASP A 96 -46.23 -5.93 0.90
C ASP A 96 -45.03 -5.40 0.12
N CYS A 97 -44.34 -4.38 0.65
CA CYS A 97 -43.08 -3.90 0.09
C CYS A 97 -42.07 -3.61 1.20
N TYR A 98 -41.08 -4.50 1.34
CA TYR A 98 -40.06 -4.43 2.38
C TYR A 98 -39.34 -3.08 2.42
N PHE A 99 -38.98 -2.57 1.25
CA PHE A 99 -38.25 -1.31 1.09
C PHE A 99 -39.10 -0.09 1.47
N CYS A 100 -40.43 -0.17 1.36
CA CYS A 100 -41.34 0.88 1.82
C CYS A 100 -41.63 0.81 3.32
N MET A 101 -41.55 -0.38 3.91
CA MET A 101 -41.90 -0.62 5.31
C MET A 101 -40.74 -0.37 6.27
N VAL A 102 -39.48 -0.56 5.84
CA VAL A 102 -38.33 -0.26 6.70
C VAL A 102 -38.14 1.26 6.82
N ASN A 103 -38.37 1.79 8.02
CA ASN A 103 -38.22 3.22 8.29
C ASN A 103 -36.75 3.60 8.55
N ILE A 104 -36.00 3.86 7.46
CA ILE A 104 -34.58 4.21 7.54
C ILE A 104 -34.31 5.56 8.22
N ALA A 105 -35.31 6.44 8.37
CA ALA A 105 -35.14 7.71 9.09
C ALA A 105 -34.83 7.50 10.59
N LYS A 106 -35.15 6.33 11.14
CA LYS A 106 -34.77 5.92 12.50
C LYS A 106 -33.31 5.47 12.62
N TYR A 107 -32.56 5.40 11.52
CA TYR A 107 -31.15 5.01 11.54
C TYR A 107 -30.29 6.05 12.25
N ARG A 108 -29.60 5.63 13.31
CA ARG A 108 -28.62 6.46 14.05
C ARG A 108 -27.24 5.82 13.97
N LYS A 109 -26.23 6.56 13.47
CA LYS A 109 -24.84 6.08 13.30
C LYS A 109 -24.28 5.39 14.56
N VAL A 110 -24.63 5.88 15.75
CA VAL A 110 -24.17 5.35 17.05
C VAL A 110 -24.81 4.00 17.41
N LYS A 111 -26.08 3.77 17.08
CA LYS A 111 -26.80 2.51 17.39
C LYS A 111 -26.81 1.52 16.22
N GLY A 112 -26.30 1.93 15.05
CA GLY A 112 -26.13 1.12 13.86
C GLY A 112 -27.43 0.61 13.25
N ARG A 113 -27.29 -0.31 12.29
CA ARG A 113 -28.41 -0.90 11.53
C ARG A 113 -29.32 -1.83 12.33
N ARG A 114 -28.92 -2.21 13.56
CA ARG A 114 -29.72 -3.06 14.47
C ARG A 114 -30.85 -2.30 15.16
N ALA A 115 -30.84 -0.96 15.14
CA ALA A 115 -31.91 -0.13 15.69
C ALA A 115 -33.14 -0.03 14.78
N LEU A 116 -33.06 -0.53 13.55
CA LEU A 116 -34.17 -0.56 12.60
C LEU A 116 -35.02 -1.81 12.79
N THR A 117 -36.33 -1.67 12.63
CA THR A 117 -37.25 -2.81 12.59
C THR A 117 -37.31 -3.35 11.16
N TYR A 118 -37.08 -4.65 11.00
CA TYR A 118 -37.10 -5.34 9.71
C TYR A 118 -38.25 -6.36 9.71
N PRO A 119 -39.36 -6.09 9.02
CA PRO A 119 -40.53 -6.96 9.06
C PRO A 119 -40.29 -8.27 8.27
N SER A 120 -41.08 -9.28 8.59
CA SER A 120 -41.25 -10.47 7.76
C SER A 120 -42.62 -10.36 7.08
N ILE A 121 -42.64 -10.33 5.76
CA ILE A 121 -43.82 -10.10 4.93
C ILE A 121 -43.82 -11.06 3.73
N PRO A 122 -44.94 -11.24 3.00
CA PRO A 122 -45.01 -12.18 1.88
C PRO A 122 -43.92 -11.96 0.82
N SER A 123 -43.59 -10.71 0.48
CA SER A 123 -42.52 -10.33 -0.44
C SER A 123 -41.10 -10.38 0.14
N SER A 124 -40.95 -10.52 1.46
CA SER A 124 -39.65 -10.59 2.13
C SER A 124 -39.73 -11.35 3.46
N ILE A 125 -39.40 -12.63 3.44
CA ILE A 125 -39.47 -13.51 4.61
C ILE A 125 -38.15 -13.39 5.40
N ALA A 126 -38.25 -13.13 6.70
CA ALA A 126 -37.08 -12.93 7.55
C ALA A 126 -36.16 -14.16 7.64
N PRO A 127 -34.84 -13.97 7.83
CA PRO A 127 -33.91 -15.08 8.05
C PRO A 127 -34.32 -15.94 9.24
N VAL A 128 -34.11 -17.25 9.13
CA VAL A 128 -34.43 -18.22 10.19
C VAL A 128 -33.15 -18.61 10.93
N PRO A 129 -33.05 -18.39 12.26
CA PRO A 129 -31.88 -18.76 13.06
C PRO A 129 -31.53 -20.26 12.96
N HIS A 130 -30.29 -20.59 13.28
CA HIS A 130 -29.89 -21.99 13.48
C HIS A 130 -30.64 -22.60 14.68
N SER A 131 -30.99 -23.88 14.57
CA SER A 131 -31.65 -24.70 15.59
C SER A 131 -31.13 -26.14 15.50
N GLU A 132 -31.57 -27.01 16.40
CA GLU A 132 -31.26 -28.46 16.32
C GLU A 132 -31.71 -29.08 15.00
N THR A 133 -32.84 -28.60 14.44
CA THR A 133 -33.36 -29.02 13.13
C THR A 133 -32.72 -28.32 11.95
N LEU A 134 -31.99 -27.22 12.17
CA LEU A 134 -31.28 -26.42 11.17
C LEU A 134 -29.85 -26.11 11.64
N PRO A 135 -28.98 -27.14 11.75
CA PRO A 135 -27.63 -26.97 12.27
C PRO A 135 -26.75 -26.16 11.30
N VAL A 136 -25.58 -25.73 11.78
CA VAL A 136 -24.58 -25.10 10.92
C VAL A 136 -24.00 -26.15 9.96
N PRO A 137 -24.03 -25.92 8.64
CA PRO A 137 -23.46 -26.85 7.67
C PRO A 137 -21.94 -26.93 7.81
N LYS A 138 -21.35 -28.10 7.55
CA LYS A 138 -19.89 -28.26 7.48
C LYS A 138 -19.41 -27.85 6.08
N PRO A 139 -18.30 -27.10 5.96
CA PRO A 139 -17.74 -26.79 4.66
C PRO A 139 -17.25 -28.08 3.97
N PRO A 140 -17.32 -28.20 2.63
CA PRO A 140 -16.87 -29.39 1.91
C PRO A 140 -15.38 -29.65 2.13
N ALA A 141 -15.01 -30.91 2.38
CA ALA A 141 -13.63 -31.30 2.69
C ALA A 141 -12.66 -31.16 1.50
N ASN A 142 -13.16 -31.10 0.25
CA ASN A 142 -12.35 -31.21 -0.98
C ASN A 142 -12.60 -30.08 -2.00
N LEU A 143 -12.74 -28.82 -1.58
CA LEU A 143 -12.68 -27.71 -2.53
C LEU A 143 -11.26 -27.16 -2.59
N GLU A 144 -10.49 -27.67 -3.55
CA GLU A 144 -9.24 -27.05 -4.00
C GLU A 144 -9.55 -25.67 -4.56
N PHE A 145 -9.43 -24.64 -3.71
CA PHE A 145 -9.38 -23.27 -4.17
C PHE A 145 -7.94 -22.95 -4.56
N ASN A 146 -7.73 -22.62 -5.85
CA ASN A 146 -6.52 -21.95 -6.30
C ASN A 146 -6.32 -20.69 -5.44
N THR A 147 -5.40 -20.84 -4.50
CA THR A 147 -4.85 -19.78 -3.69
C THR A 147 -3.81 -19.09 -4.55
N GLU A 148 -4.24 -18.15 -5.40
CA GLU A 148 -3.32 -17.07 -5.79
C GLU A 148 -3.25 -16.05 -4.63
N CYS A 149 -2.78 -16.54 -3.49
CA CYS A 149 -1.61 -15.94 -2.87
C CYS A 149 -0.47 -16.93 -3.11
N GLU A 150 0.41 -16.60 -4.05
CA GLU A 150 1.67 -17.30 -4.23
C GLU A 150 2.47 -17.17 -2.93
N ASP A 151 2.45 -18.22 -2.11
CA ASP A 151 3.58 -18.62 -1.29
C ASP A 151 3.98 -20.00 -1.80
N SER A 152 4.76 -20.02 -2.88
CA SER A 152 5.44 -21.21 -3.35
C SER A 152 6.63 -21.46 -2.43
N ILE A 153 6.49 -22.37 -1.47
CA ILE A 153 7.63 -23.16 -1.00
C ILE A 153 7.30 -24.59 -1.33
N SER A 154 7.99 -25.10 -2.34
CA SER A 154 8.12 -26.53 -2.57
C SER A 154 8.77 -27.17 -1.35
N SER A 155 8.05 -28.04 -0.67
CA SER A 155 8.65 -29.15 0.03
C SER A 155 7.75 -30.36 -0.21
N GLU A 156 8.26 -31.32 -0.97
CA GLU A 156 7.77 -32.68 -0.87
C GLU A 156 7.88 -33.09 0.60
N THR A 157 6.75 -33.24 1.28
CA THR A 157 6.68 -33.96 2.54
C THR A 157 5.45 -34.85 2.46
N SER A 158 5.74 -36.14 2.32
CA SER A 158 4.83 -37.23 2.66
C SER A 158 4.08 -36.94 3.96
N ASP A 159 2.80 -37.31 4.01
CA ASP A 159 1.98 -37.42 5.23
C ASP A 159 2.64 -38.36 6.26
N ALA A 160 3.65 -37.86 6.96
CA ALA A 160 4.00 -38.31 8.29
C ALA A 160 3.43 -37.25 9.23
N GLU A 161 2.48 -37.66 10.07
CA GLU A 161 2.08 -36.88 11.23
C GLU A 161 3.35 -36.44 11.97
N GLU A 162 3.76 -35.18 11.83
CA GLU A 162 4.80 -34.61 12.68
C GLU A 162 4.23 -34.56 14.09
N GLU A 163 4.51 -35.64 14.83
CA GLU A 163 4.41 -35.73 16.26
C GLU A 163 4.95 -34.43 16.85
N TYR A 164 4.09 -33.71 17.57
CA TYR A 164 4.47 -32.50 18.29
C TYR A 164 5.56 -32.93 19.26
N LEU A 165 6.84 -32.77 18.90
CA LEU A 165 7.97 -33.08 19.77
C LEU A 165 7.78 -32.28 21.05
N GLN A 166 7.22 -32.93 22.08
CA GLN A 166 7.25 -32.45 23.44
C GLN A 166 8.73 -32.29 23.76
N SER A 167 9.17 -31.04 23.90
CA SER A 167 10.50 -30.75 24.41
C SER A 167 10.64 -31.50 25.74
N THR A 168 11.59 -32.42 25.80
CA THR A 168 11.91 -33.20 27.00
C THR A 168 12.61 -32.36 28.08
N SER A 169 12.55 -31.03 28.00
CA SER A 169 12.89 -30.16 29.12
C SER A 169 11.75 -30.19 30.13
N ALA A 170 12.05 -30.68 31.33
CA ALA A 170 11.12 -30.72 32.46
C ALA A 170 10.61 -29.33 32.93
N ASP A 171 11.13 -28.24 32.36
CA ASP A 171 10.77 -26.88 32.72
C ASP A 171 9.77 -26.27 31.72
N ARG A 172 8.64 -25.79 32.25
CA ARG A 172 7.69 -24.99 31.47
C ARG A 172 8.35 -23.69 31.04
N HIS A 173 8.29 -23.38 29.75
CA HIS A 173 8.73 -22.10 29.24
C HIS A 173 7.69 -21.02 29.55
N TYR A 174 8.14 -19.94 30.20
CA TYR A 174 7.35 -18.76 30.48
C TYR A 174 7.92 -17.60 29.66
N PRO A 175 7.17 -17.05 28.69
CA PRO A 175 7.59 -15.88 27.93
C PRO A 175 8.05 -14.75 28.85
N SER A 176 9.25 -14.27 28.59
CA SER A 176 9.81 -13.04 29.12
C SER A 176 9.13 -11.82 28.51
N LYS A 177 9.41 -10.64 29.08
CA LYS A 177 8.93 -9.38 28.51
C LYS A 177 9.35 -9.22 27.04
N ARG A 178 10.57 -9.60 26.68
CA ARG A 178 11.11 -9.45 25.31
C ARG A 178 10.32 -10.30 24.32
N GLU A 179 10.10 -11.57 24.65
CA GLU A 179 9.33 -12.51 23.83
C GLU A 179 7.87 -12.08 23.68
N LEU A 180 7.27 -11.57 24.77
CA LEU A 180 5.90 -11.05 24.73
C LEU A 180 5.79 -9.77 23.88
N ASP A 181 6.77 -8.87 23.98
CA ASP A 181 6.82 -7.64 23.19
C ASP A 181 6.95 -7.97 21.70
N ASP A 182 7.79 -8.92 21.32
CA ASP A 182 7.93 -9.38 19.94
C ASP A 182 6.67 -10.08 19.41
N LEU A 183 5.98 -10.87 20.23
CA LEU A 183 4.66 -11.42 19.88
C LEU A 183 3.62 -10.32 19.64
N ILE A 184 3.62 -9.27 20.47
CA ILE A 184 2.72 -8.12 20.34
C ILE A 184 3.01 -7.35 19.04
N ARG A 185 4.29 -7.22 18.66
CA ARG A 185 4.72 -6.62 17.39
C ARG A 185 4.26 -7.47 16.20
N ASP A 186 4.48 -8.78 16.24
CA ASP A 186 4.07 -9.73 15.20
C ASP A 186 2.56 -9.71 14.95
N LEU A 187 1.79 -9.66 16.03
CA LEU A 187 0.33 -9.58 15.98
C LEU A 187 -0.18 -8.15 15.70
N GLN A 188 0.72 -7.17 15.62
CA GLN A 188 0.42 -5.77 15.38
C GLN A 188 -0.68 -5.24 16.33
N LEU A 189 -0.58 -5.57 17.62
CA LEU A 189 -1.64 -5.26 18.58
C LEU A 189 -1.63 -3.77 18.98
N THR A 190 -2.84 -3.20 19.09
CA THR A 190 -3.02 -1.89 19.73
C THR A 190 -2.60 -1.96 21.20
N LYS A 191 -2.33 -0.80 21.83
CA LYS A 191 -2.01 -0.74 23.26
C LYS A 191 -3.05 -1.47 24.12
N SER A 192 -4.34 -1.24 23.86
CA SER A 192 -5.43 -1.90 24.58
C SER A 192 -5.50 -3.42 24.35
N ALA A 193 -5.20 -3.88 23.14
CA ALA A 193 -5.19 -5.32 22.82
C ALA A 193 -3.96 -6.01 23.42
N ALA A 194 -2.81 -5.35 23.42
CA ALA A 194 -1.60 -5.80 24.10
C ALA A 194 -1.79 -5.92 25.62
N GLU A 195 -2.44 -4.92 26.25
CA GLU A 195 -2.83 -4.97 27.66
C GLU A 195 -3.76 -6.15 27.95
N LEU A 196 -4.79 -6.34 27.13
CA LEU A 196 -5.75 -7.43 27.31
C LEU A 196 -5.06 -8.78 27.19
N LEU A 197 -4.22 -8.98 26.18
CA LEU A 197 -3.46 -10.21 25.99
C LEU A 197 -2.57 -10.48 27.21
N THR A 198 -1.80 -9.49 27.64
CA THR A 198 -0.90 -9.60 28.79
C THR A 198 -1.65 -9.91 30.07
N SER A 199 -2.80 -9.27 30.29
CA SER A 199 -3.67 -9.53 31.45
C SER A 199 -4.12 -10.98 31.50
N ARG A 200 -4.58 -11.52 30.37
CA ARG A 200 -5.07 -12.90 30.29
C ARG A 200 -3.94 -13.92 30.47
N LEU A 201 -2.79 -13.70 29.86
CA LEU A 201 -1.61 -14.56 30.04
C LEU A 201 -1.08 -14.51 31.48
N SER A 202 -1.13 -13.33 32.13
CA SER A 202 -0.78 -13.17 33.54
C SER A 202 -1.76 -13.89 34.46
N GLU A 203 -3.08 -13.79 34.22
CA GLU A 203 -4.12 -14.54 34.97
C GLU A 203 -3.92 -16.06 34.88
N TRP A 204 -3.39 -16.56 33.76
CA TRP A 204 -3.09 -17.97 33.56
C TRP A 204 -1.73 -18.41 34.12
N ASN A 205 -1.00 -17.49 34.75
CA ASN A 205 0.38 -17.70 35.21
C ASN A 205 1.30 -18.21 34.09
N LEU A 206 1.14 -17.67 32.87
CA LEU A 206 1.92 -18.04 31.69
C LEU A 206 3.01 -17.01 31.35
N LEU A 207 3.29 -16.04 32.22
CA LEU A 207 4.31 -15.02 31.99
C LEU A 207 5.30 -14.97 33.15
N ARG A 208 6.52 -14.52 32.86
CA ARG A 208 7.51 -14.17 33.88
C ARG A 208 7.12 -12.88 34.61
N ASP A 209 7.68 -12.68 35.80
CA ASP A 209 7.36 -11.54 36.69
C ASP A 209 7.76 -10.16 36.12
N ASP A 210 8.62 -10.12 35.10
CA ASP A 210 9.02 -8.90 34.40
C ASP A 210 7.95 -8.38 33.43
N CYS A 211 6.94 -9.18 33.09
CA CYS A 211 5.84 -8.81 32.19
C CYS A 211 4.78 -7.95 32.90
N LYS A 212 4.90 -6.63 32.78
CA LYS A 212 3.93 -5.68 33.37
C LYS A 212 2.83 -5.29 32.39
N ILE A 213 1.56 -5.58 32.72
CA ILE A 213 0.37 -5.19 31.94
C ILE A 213 0.38 -3.68 31.61
N THR A 214 0.70 -2.85 32.60
CA THR A 214 0.67 -1.39 32.46
C THR A 214 1.79 -0.82 31.57
N ALA A 215 2.81 -1.61 31.24
CA ALA A 215 3.90 -1.18 30.36
C ALA A 215 3.38 -0.79 28.98
N TYR A 216 2.40 -1.53 28.44
CA TYR A 216 1.88 -1.30 27.08
C TYR A 216 1.10 0.01 26.91
N ARG A 217 0.51 0.55 27.98
CA ARG A 217 -0.08 1.91 27.97
C ARG A 217 0.97 2.96 27.62
N LYS A 218 2.19 2.74 28.12
CA LYS A 218 3.30 3.68 28.13
C LYS A 218 4.46 3.29 27.21
N ARG A 219 4.31 2.25 26.39
CA ARG A 219 5.38 1.73 25.49
C ARG A 219 5.97 2.74 24.49
N HIS A 220 5.26 3.84 24.26
CA HIS A 220 5.74 4.93 23.40
C HIS A 220 6.74 5.85 24.12
N LEU A 221 6.74 5.88 25.46
CA LEU A 221 7.50 6.84 26.25
C LEU A 221 9.01 6.66 26.06
N ASP A 222 9.46 5.42 25.83
CA ASP A 222 10.87 5.09 25.64
C ASP A 222 11.48 5.84 24.44
N TYR A 223 10.66 6.16 23.44
CA TYR A 223 11.10 6.82 22.21
C TYR A 223 10.48 8.20 22.01
N SER A 224 9.31 8.50 22.58
CA SER A 224 8.65 9.80 22.37
C SER A 224 9.46 10.98 22.89
N VAL A 225 10.37 10.74 23.83
CA VAL A 225 11.26 11.77 24.41
C VAL A 225 12.20 12.38 23.38
N TYR A 226 12.54 11.66 22.30
CA TYR A 226 13.40 12.13 21.20
C TYR A 226 12.65 12.94 20.16
N PHE A 227 11.32 13.03 20.26
CA PHE A 227 10.48 13.77 19.33
C PHE A 227 9.87 15.00 19.97
N ASP A 228 9.76 16.07 19.20
CA ASP A 228 9.07 17.29 19.57
C ASP A 228 8.12 17.74 18.45
N VAL A 229 7.23 18.66 18.78
CA VAL A 229 6.24 19.19 17.84
C VAL A 229 6.39 20.70 17.75
N ILE A 230 6.58 21.21 16.53
CA ILE A 230 6.55 22.64 16.25
C ILE A 230 5.50 22.92 15.17
N GLN A 231 4.51 23.74 15.52
CA GLN A 231 3.36 24.02 14.65
C GLN A 231 2.74 22.72 14.14
N ASP A 232 2.93 22.44 12.85
CA ASP A 232 2.37 21.32 12.10
C ASP A 232 3.39 20.19 11.84
N LEU A 233 4.61 20.26 12.41
CA LEU A 233 5.70 19.29 12.21
C LEU A 233 6.06 18.57 13.51
N CYS A 234 5.96 17.24 13.50
CA CYS A 234 6.63 16.41 14.51
C CYS A 234 8.01 16.01 13.97
N TYR A 235 9.07 16.22 14.76
CA TYR A 235 10.44 15.99 14.34
C TYR A 235 11.28 15.37 15.47
N CYS A 236 12.31 14.63 15.09
CA CYS A 236 13.32 14.10 16.00
C CYS A 236 14.28 15.23 16.38
N LYS A 237 14.28 15.61 17.66
CA LYS A 237 15.13 16.69 18.21
C LYS A 237 16.51 16.21 18.65
N ASP A 238 16.69 14.90 18.79
CA ASP A 238 17.95 14.27 19.19
C ASP A 238 18.12 12.96 18.42
N VAL A 239 18.77 13.06 17.25
CA VAL A 239 18.96 11.93 16.33
C VAL A 239 19.93 10.91 16.93
N ASN A 240 21.08 11.36 17.45
CA ASN A 240 22.07 10.46 18.04
C ASN A 240 21.50 9.71 19.25
N GLY A 241 20.80 10.40 20.15
CA GLY A 241 20.13 9.76 21.28
C GLY A 241 19.06 8.75 20.86
N LEU A 242 18.33 9.01 19.76
CA LEU A 242 17.39 8.05 19.20
C LEU A 242 18.09 6.78 18.70
N PHE A 243 19.23 6.93 18.00
CA PHE A 243 20.03 5.80 17.52
C PHE A 243 20.62 4.98 18.66
N ASP A 244 21.17 5.65 19.68
CA ASP A 244 21.67 5.02 20.90
C ASP A 244 20.57 4.23 21.62
N ALA A 245 19.37 4.81 21.75
CA ALA A 245 18.22 4.16 22.39
C ALA A 245 17.71 2.94 21.62
N VAL A 246 17.84 2.98 20.30
CA VAL A 246 17.49 1.88 19.39
C VAL A 246 18.58 0.80 19.36
N GLY A 247 19.80 1.11 19.79
CA GLY A 247 20.94 0.20 19.77
C GLY A 247 21.54 0.01 18.38
N ILE A 248 21.46 1.03 17.53
CA ILE A 248 22.08 1.04 16.20
C ILE A 248 23.15 2.14 16.18
N GLU A 249 24.36 1.81 15.73
CA GLU A 249 25.42 2.79 15.54
C GLU A 249 25.05 3.79 14.44
N HIS A 250 25.13 5.08 14.75
CA HIS A 250 24.84 6.14 13.79
C HIS A 250 26.10 6.59 13.05
N ASP A 251 26.34 5.98 11.89
CA ASP A 251 27.28 6.50 10.88
C ASP A 251 26.50 7.19 9.76
N PRO A 252 26.46 8.54 9.68
CA PRO A 252 25.70 9.26 8.66
C PRO A 252 26.03 8.84 7.21
N SER A 253 27.21 8.29 6.93
CA SER A 253 27.56 7.82 5.58
C SER A 253 26.82 6.54 5.17
N GLN A 254 26.30 5.78 6.13
CA GLN A 254 25.51 4.57 5.91
C GLN A 254 24.01 4.84 5.81
N TRP A 255 23.58 6.09 5.94
CA TRP A 255 22.17 6.47 5.87
C TRP A 255 21.93 7.52 4.79
N ARG A 256 20.73 7.46 4.20
CA ARG A 256 20.20 8.48 3.30
C ARG A 256 18.87 8.98 3.82
N LEU A 257 18.64 10.27 3.68
CA LEU A 257 17.38 10.91 4.02
C LEU A 257 16.44 10.83 2.82
N PHE A 258 15.37 10.09 2.97
CA PHE A 258 14.24 10.07 2.07
C PHE A 258 13.21 11.10 2.49
N ILE A 259 12.86 12.02 1.59
CA ILE A 259 11.77 12.97 1.80
C ILE A 259 10.68 12.67 0.80
N ASP A 260 9.54 12.20 1.32
CA ASP A 260 8.31 12.12 0.55
C ASP A 260 7.32 13.18 1.01
N SER A 261 6.52 13.65 0.07
CA SER A 261 5.48 14.61 0.39
C SER A 261 4.27 14.46 -0.50
N SER A 262 3.14 14.90 0.03
CA SER A 262 1.88 15.00 -0.70
C SER A 262 1.31 16.40 -0.58
N THR A 263 0.12 16.62 -1.14
CA THR A 263 -0.59 17.89 -1.00
C THR A 263 -0.89 18.27 0.44
N LYS A 264 -0.83 17.32 1.38
CA LYS A 264 -1.14 17.52 2.81
C LYS A 264 -0.17 16.80 3.74
N SER A 265 1.01 16.37 3.30
CA SER A 265 1.94 15.71 4.22
C SER A 265 3.38 15.91 3.80
N ILE A 266 4.29 15.98 4.78
CA ILE A 266 5.73 15.72 4.59
C ILE A 266 6.15 14.60 5.51
N LYS A 267 7.07 13.79 5.01
CA LYS A 267 7.70 12.70 5.75
C LYS A 267 9.19 12.75 5.45
N GLY A 268 10.01 12.82 6.49
CA GLY A 268 11.47 12.71 6.42
C GLY A 268 11.89 11.46 7.16
N VAL A 269 12.54 10.53 6.46
CA VAL A 269 12.86 9.20 6.94
C VAL A 269 14.29 8.85 6.57
N LEU A 270 15.07 8.35 7.53
CA LEU A 270 16.37 7.76 7.24
C LEU A 270 16.21 6.32 6.77
N LEU A 271 16.84 6.02 5.63
CA LEU A 271 16.95 4.70 5.05
C LEU A 271 18.40 4.26 5.11
N HIS A 272 18.66 3.05 5.61
CA HIS A 272 20.00 2.50 5.63
C HIS A 272 20.44 2.08 4.21
N ASN A 273 21.70 2.34 3.87
CA ASN A 273 22.31 1.95 2.61
C ASN A 273 22.47 0.42 2.58
N GLY A 274 21.89 -0.25 1.60
CA GLY A 274 21.81 -1.72 1.57
C GLY A 274 20.70 -2.31 2.45
N ASN A 275 19.79 -1.50 2.99
CA ASN A 275 18.51 -1.94 3.54
C ASN A 275 18.61 -2.96 4.70
N LYS A 276 19.68 -2.92 5.51
CA LYS A 276 19.89 -3.84 6.64
C LYS A 276 19.10 -3.47 7.89
N TYR A 277 18.89 -2.17 8.12
CA TYR A 277 18.18 -1.64 9.28
C TYR A 277 16.80 -1.10 8.89
N PRO A 278 15.85 -1.01 9.85
CA PRO A 278 14.54 -0.43 9.60
C PRO A 278 14.62 1.05 9.21
N SER A 279 13.56 1.54 8.57
CA SER A 279 13.42 2.95 8.22
C SER A 279 13.16 3.78 9.49
N ILE A 280 14.05 4.74 9.80
CA ILE A 280 13.97 5.55 11.02
C ILE A 280 13.33 6.91 10.69
N PRO A 281 12.10 7.20 11.15
CA PRO A 281 11.48 8.47 10.85
C PRO A 281 12.08 9.60 11.66
N LEU A 282 12.46 10.70 10.99
CA LEU A 282 12.97 11.91 11.63
C LEU A 282 11.97 13.05 11.62
N ALA A 283 11.03 13.08 10.67
CA ALA A 283 10.08 14.16 10.54
C ALA A 283 8.77 13.65 9.93
N TYR A 284 7.66 14.15 10.45
CA TYR A 284 6.34 13.71 10.01
C TYR A 284 5.28 14.80 10.23
N SER A 285 4.46 15.03 9.20
CA SER A 285 3.31 15.91 9.24
C SER A 285 2.20 15.43 8.30
N ILE A 286 0.94 15.64 8.70
CA ILE A 286 -0.25 15.46 7.85
C ILE A 286 -0.98 16.79 7.56
N GLN A 287 -0.32 17.91 7.83
CA GLN A 287 -0.89 19.25 7.62
C GLN A 287 0.01 20.14 6.76
N MET A 288 1.32 19.86 6.74
CA MET A 288 2.26 20.57 5.89
C MET A 288 2.16 20.08 4.45
N LYS A 289 1.91 21.03 3.55
CA LYS A 289 1.92 20.79 2.11
C LYS A 289 3.35 20.72 1.59
N GLU A 290 3.51 20.05 0.46
CA GLU A 290 4.74 20.04 -0.31
C GLU A 290 5.07 21.44 -0.88
N ASP A 291 5.95 22.17 -0.19
CA ASP A 291 6.53 23.44 -0.65
C ASP A 291 7.95 23.65 -0.11
N TYR A 292 8.66 24.60 -0.70
CA TYR A 292 10.06 24.90 -0.37
C TYR A 292 10.29 25.29 1.10
N GLU A 293 9.40 26.09 1.69
CA GLU A 293 9.60 26.58 3.06
C GLU A 293 9.39 25.46 4.08
N ASN A 294 8.43 24.58 3.82
CA ASN A 294 8.16 23.39 4.64
C ASN A 294 9.32 22.39 4.58
N VAL A 295 9.90 22.15 3.39
CA VAL A 295 11.10 21.30 3.23
C VAL A 295 12.29 21.94 3.96
N LYS A 296 12.47 23.26 3.85
CA LYS A 296 13.51 23.99 4.57
C LYS A 296 13.35 23.87 6.08
N GLN A 297 12.14 24.07 6.61
CA GLN A 297 11.84 23.89 8.03
C GLN A 297 12.14 22.46 8.49
N LEU A 298 11.77 21.45 7.71
CA LEU A 298 12.08 20.05 8.01
C LEU A 298 13.59 19.83 8.15
N LEU A 299 14.39 20.25 7.16
CA LEU A 299 15.84 20.07 7.17
C LEU A 299 16.52 20.80 8.34
N LEU A 300 16.04 22.00 8.67
CA LEU A 300 16.53 22.77 9.82
C LEU A 300 16.24 22.04 11.14
N LYS A 301 15.05 21.47 11.28
CA LYS A 301 14.59 20.85 12.54
C LYS A 301 15.26 19.53 12.86
N ILE A 302 15.63 18.77 11.84
CA ILE A 302 16.38 17.51 12.00
C ILE A 302 17.91 17.71 12.01
N ASN A 303 18.36 18.96 12.07
CA ASN A 303 19.77 19.36 11.97
C ASN A 303 20.53 18.75 10.79
N TYR A 304 19.93 18.77 9.59
CA TYR A 304 20.52 18.14 8.39
C TYR A 304 21.96 18.61 8.11
N ALA A 305 22.29 19.87 8.41
CA ALA A 305 23.62 20.43 8.15
C ALA A 305 24.73 19.74 8.94
N GLU A 306 24.44 19.17 10.12
CA GLU A 306 25.39 18.41 10.92
C GLU A 306 25.71 17.07 10.29
N PHE A 307 24.68 16.31 9.92
CA PHE A 307 24.83 14.93 9.44
C PHE A 307 25.13 14.82 7.94
N ASN A 308 24.60 15.77 7.16
CA ASN A 308 24.86 15.92 5.74
C ASN A 308 24.64 14.62 4.93
N TRP A 309 23.56 13.90 5.26
CA TRP A 309 23.18 12.64 4.59
C TRP A 309 22.97 12.84 3.09
N GLN A 310 23.13 11.78 2.31
CA GLN A 310 22.58 11.76 0.95
C GLN A 310 21.05 11.89 1.00
N LEU A 311 20.47 12.50 -0.03
CA LEU A 311 19.04 12.81 -0.12
C LEU A 311 18.40 12.10 -1.30
N CYS A 312 17.29 11.43 -1.06
CA CYS A 312 16.45 10.88 -2.11
C CYS A 312 15.00 11.34 -1.94
N GLY A 313 14.30 11.38 -3.05
CA GLY A 313 12.91 11.79 -3.16
C GLY A 313 12.55 11.90 -4.63
N ASP A 314 11.27 12.12 -4.92
CA ASP A 314 10.84 12.27 -6.29
C ASP A 314 11.47 13.51 -6.96
N PHE A 315 11.39 13.61 -8.28
CA PHE A 315 11.97 14.74 -9.03
C PHE A 315 11.41 16.10 -8.62
N LYS A 316 10.21 16.14 -8.04
CA LYS A 316 9.60 17.39 -7.59
C LYS A 316 10.24 17.82 -6.26
N MET A 317 10.46 16.88 -5.34
CA MET A 317 11.22 17.09 -4.11
C MET A 317 12.66 17.52 -4.41
N LEU A 318 13.34 16.87 -5.37
CA LEU A 318 14.66 17.31 -5.83
C LEU A 318 14.64 18.74 -6.36
N GLY A 319 13.55 19.12 -7.03
CA GLY A 319 13.32 20.50 -7.46
C GLY A 319 13.31 21.48 -6.30
N PHE A 320 12.60 21.19 -5.20
CA PHE A 320 12.61 22.06 -4.01
C PHE A 320 13.98 22.12 -3.34
N LEU A 321 14.63 20.96 -3.17
CA LEU A 321 15.95 20.85 -2.55
C LEU A 321 17.01 21.67 -3.30
N LEU A 322 16.91 21.76 -4.63
CA LEU A 322 17.85 22.49 -5.49
C LEU A 322 17.33 23.86 -5.93
N GLY A 323 16.20 24.31 -5.38
CA GLY A 323 15.62 25.63 -5.65
C GLY A 323 15.09 25.83 -7.08
N LEU A 324 14.83 24.74 -7.80
CA LEU A 324 14.32 24.76 -9.17
C LEU A 324 12.82 25.06 -9.24
N GLN A 325 12.44 25.71 -10.33
CA GLN A 325 11.04 25.94 -10.67
C GLN A 325 10.37 24.65 -11.11
N GLY A 326 9.27 24.29 -10.43
CA GLY A 326 8.43 23.16 -10.81
C GLY A 326 7.61 23.40 -12.09
N GLY A 327 7.02 22.32 -12.61
CA GLY A 327 6.22 22.34 -13.84
C GLY A 327 7.04 22.08 -15.12
N TYR A 328 6.45 22.40 -16.28
CA TYR A 328 7.12 22.21 -17.57
C TYR A 328 8.01 23.41 -17.92
N THR A 329 9.23 23.37 -17.38
CA THR A 329 10.22 24.47 -17.48
C THR A 329 11.32 24.14 -18.48
N LYS A 330 11.86 25.20 -19.13
CA LYS A 330 12.85 25.07 -20.20
C LYS A 330 14.14 24.41 -19.72
N TYR A 331 14.68 24.86 -18.59
CA TYR A 331 15.94 24.39 -18.02
C TYR A 331 15.70 23.60 -16.73
N SER A 332 15.03 22.46 -16.86
CA SER A 332 14.61 21.61 -15.72
C SER A 332 15.69 20.68 -15.19
N CYS A 333 16.75 20.41 -15.96
CA CYS A 333 17.89 19.62 -15.48
C CYS A 333 18.77 20.44 -14.52
N PHE A 334 19.13 19.87 -13.37
CA PHE A 334 20.04 20.50 -12.40
C PHE A 334 21.53 20.31 -12.72
N LEU A 335 21.87 19.43 -13.66
CA LEU A 335 23.27 19.15 -14.06
C LEU A 335 23.68 19.93 -15.32
N CYS A 336 22.76 20.17 -16.24
CA CYS A 336 23.03 20.88 -17.49
C CYS A 336 21.90 21.85 -17.89
N LEU A 337 22.16 22.66 -18.91
CA LEU A 337 21.21 23.57 -19.53
C LEU A 337 20.40 22.88 -20.64
N TRP A 338 19.90 21.68 -20.35
CA TRP A 338 18.99 20.94 -21.23
C TRP A 338 17.79 21.80 -21.56
N ASN A 339 17.49 21.97 -22.85
CA ASN A 339 16.34 22.72 -23.32
C ASN A 339 15.17 21.76 -23.56
N SER A 340 14.26 21.66 -22.60
CA SER A 340 13.10 20.77 -22.66
C SER A 340 12.13 21.05 -23.82
N ARG A 341 12.29 22.18 -24.52
CA ARG A 341 11.45 22.63 -25.64
C ARG A 341 12.09 22.38 -27.01
N ALA A 342 13.33 21.88 -27.06
CA ALA A 342 14.06 21.59 -28.29
C ALA A 342 13.82 20.15 -28.78
N ASP A 343 12.56 19.79 -29.02
CA ASP A 343 12.14 18.40 -29.29
C ASP A 343 12.94 17.73 -30.42
N GLY A 344 13.31 18.47 -31.47
CA GLY A 344 14.11 17.96 -32.59
C GLY A 344 15.58 17.67 -32.26
N GLU A 345 16.12 18.24 -31.18
CA GLU A 345 17.51 18.02 -30.75
C GLU A 345 17.65 16.90 -29.71
N HIS A 346 16.55 16.48 -29.08
CA HIS A 346 16.61 15.68 -27.85
C HIS A 346 17.32 14.33 -28.00
N TYR A 347 17.21 13.67 -29.14
CA TYR A 347 17.89 12.39 -29.39
C TYR A 347 19.21 12.53 -30.17
N SER A 348 19.45 13.67 -30.82
CA SER A 348 20.68 13.92 -31.58
C SER A 348 21.76 14.61 -30.75
N LYS A 349 21.36 15.31 -29.69
CA LYS A 349 22.26 16.08 -28.81
C LYS A 349 22.34 15.45 -27.42
N ILE A 350 23.42 14.73 -27.20
CA ILE A 350 23.73 14.09 -25.91
C ILE A 350 24.37 15.09 -24.94
N GLN A 351 25.29 15.94 -25.43
CA GLN A 351 26.00 16.91 -24.61
C GLN A 351 25.30 18.27 -24.62
N TRP A 352 24.86 18.69 -23.43
CA TRP A 352 24.27 20.00 -23.19
C TRP A 352 25.23 20.87 -22.37
N PRO A 353 25.18 22.21 -22.49
CA PRO A 353 26.07 23.07 -21.72
C PRO A 353 25.94 22.78 -20.21
N PRO A 354 27.04 22.60 -19.47
CA PRO A 354 26.98 22.24 -18.07
C PRO A 354 26.38 23.38 -17.24
N ARG A 355 25.59 23.04 -16.22
CA ARG A 355 25.05 24.01 -15.28
C ARG A 355 26.09 24.25 -14.19
N LYS A 356 26.86 25.34 -14.33
CA LYS A 356 27.94 25.66 -13.39
C LYS A 356 27.42 25.97 -11.98
N GLU A 357 26.35 26.74 -11.87
CA GLU A 357 25.81 27.22 -10.59
C GLU A 357 24.27 27.18 -10.57
N LEU A 358 23.70 27.07 -9.36
CA LEU A 358 22.27 27.15 -9.10
C LEU A 358 21.92 28.52 -8.52
N MET A 359 22.15 29.59 -9.30
CA MET A 359 21.85 30.97 -8.86
C MET A 359 20.38 31.32 -9.07
N PRO A 360 19.64 31.81 -8.05
CA PRO A 360 18.27 32.28 -8.23
C PRO A 360 18.14 33.36 -9.30
N GLY A 361 17.07 33.29 -10.09
CA GLY A 361 16.80 34.18 -11.22
C GLY A 361 17.45 33.74 -12.54
N LYS A 362 18.33 32.74 -12.54
CA LYS A 362 18.94 32.19 -13.77
C LYS A 362 18.42 30.78 -14.06
N TYR A 363 18.19 30.49 -15.34
CA TYR A 363 17.93 29.13 -15.86
C TYR A 363 16.93 28.31 -15.02
N ASN A 364 15.78 28.91 -14.70
CA ASN A 364 14.70 28.31 -13.91
C ASN A 364 15.03 27.97 -12.44
N VAL A 365 16.10 28.51 -11.88
CA VAL A 365 16.32 28.52 -10.42
C VAL A 365 15.53 29.71 -9.84
N ILE A 366 14.67 29.46 -8.86
CA ILE A 366 13.78 30.47 -8.25
C ILE A 366 14.01 30.66 -6.75
N LYS A 367 14.77 29.76 -6.13
CA LYS A 367 15.11 29.78 -4.72
C LYS A 367 16.55 29.32 -4.54
N GLU A 368 17.16 29.68 -3.42
CA GLU A 368 18.49 29.17 -3.07
C GLU A 368 18.41 27.64 -2.86
N PRO A 369 19.39 26.86 -3.34
CA PRO A 369 19.48 25.45 -3.00
C PRO A 369 19.52 25.24 -1.49
N LEU A 370 18.71 24.31 -1.00
CA LEU A 370 18.72 23.91 0.41
C LEU A 370 19.90 22.97 0.72
N VAL A 371 20.42 22.28 -0.30
CA VAL A 371 21.47 21.27 -0.18
C VAL A 371 22.41 21.31 -1.38
N CYS A 372 23.61 20.74 -1.21
CA CYS A 372 24.57 20.57 -2.29
C CYS A 372 24.04 19.57 -3.34
N ARG A 373 24.28 19.84 -4.63
CA ARG A 373 23.80 18.99 -5.73
C ARG A 373 24.36 17.57 -5.65
N GLU A 374 25.57 17.41 -5.12
CA GLU A 374 26.28 16.14 -4.97
C GLU A 374 25.67 15.25 -3.89
N LYS A 375 24.83 15.82 -3.02
CA LYS A 375 24.12 15.08 -1.98
C LYS A 375 22.81 14.48 -2.46
N VAL A 376 22.33 14.87 -3.64
CA VAL A 376 21.06 14.38 -4.18
C VAL A 376 21.25 13.09 -4.98
N LEU A 377 20.37 12.12 -4.75
CA LEU A 377 20.29 10.86 -5.49
C LEU A 377 19.16 10.91 -6.51
N LEU A 378 19.40 10.35 -7.69
CA LEU A 378 18.35 10.17 -8.69
C LEU A 378 17.40 9.02 -8.29
N PRO A 379 16.08 9.22 -8.35
CA PRO A 379 15.09 8.24 -7.93
C PRO A 379 14.87 7.13 -8.98
N PRO A 380 15.43 5.91 -8.83
CA PRO A 380 15.36 4.87 -9.87
C PRO A 380 13.92 4.42 -10.13
N LEU A 381 13.09 4.38 -9.09
CA LEU A 381 11.68 4.05 -9.18
C LEU A 381 10.95 5.07 -10.05
N HIS A 382 11.14 6.36 -9.79
CA HIS A 382 10.49 7.39 -10.60
C HIS A 382 10.99 7.41 -12.04
N ILE A 383 12.26 7.08 -12.30
CA ILE A 383 12.81 6.92 -13.65
C ILE A 383 12.10 5.75 -14.37
N LYS A 384 12.04 4.57 -13.75
CA LYS A 384 11.29 3.39 -14.26
C LYS A 384 9.85 3.75 -14.61
N LEU A 385 9.13 4.43 -13.71
CA LEU A 385 7.76 4.92 -13.94
C LEU A 385 7.69 5.90 -15.13
N GLY A 386 8.71 6.74 -15.31
CA GLY A 386 8.78 7.68 -16.43
C GLY A 386 8.99 7.02 -17.78
N LEU A 387 9.79 5.95 -17.83
CA LEU A 387 10.09 5.20 -19.05
C LEU A 387 8.84 4.49 -19.59
N VAL A 388 8.16 3.71 -18.74
CA VAL A 388 6.89 3.05 -19.11
C VAL A 388 5.87 4.08 -19.59
N LYS A 389 5.80 5.23 -18.91
CA LYS A 389 4.90 6.31 -19.31
C LYS A 389 5.19 6.80 -20.73
N GLN A 390 6.46 6.96 -21.12
CA GLN A 390 6.80 7.37 -22.48
C GLN A 390 6.51 6.26 -23.50
N PHE A 391 6.82 5.01 -23.16
CA PHE A 391 6.51 3.86 -23.99
C PHE A 391 5.01 3.76 -24.30
N VAL A 392 4.16 3.75 -23.26
CA VAL A 392 2.70 3.62 -23.45
C VAL A 392 2.11 4.81 -24.20
N LYS A 393 2.67 6.01 -24.04
CA LYS A 393 2.25 7.20 -24.81
C LYS A 393 2.63 7.15 -26.29
N ALA A 394 3.60 6.34 -26.66
CA ALA A 394 4.05 6.15 -28.04
C ALA A 394 3.35 4.98 -28.73
N LEU A 395 2.64 4.12 -27.98
CA LEU A 395 1.84 3.03 -28.57
C LEU A 395 0.68 3.59 -29.40
N ASP A 396 0.28 2.83 -30.41
CA ASP A 396 -1.02 3.03 -31.06
C ASP A 396 -2.13 2.62 -30.09
N PHE A 397 -3.00 3.58 -29.73
CA PHE A 397 -4.11 3.32 -28.81
C PHE A 397 -5.19 2.43 -29.40
N GLU A 398 -5.26 2.28 -30.72
CA GLU A 398 -6.15 1.30 -31.37
C GLU A 398 -5.43 -0.03 -31.68
N GLY A 399 -4.11 -0.06 -31.47
CA GLY A 399 -3.26 -1.23 -31.72
C GLY A 399 -3.45 -2.36 -30.70
N GLU A 400 -3.11 -3.59 -31.11
CA GLU A 400 -3.31 -4.80 -30.31
C GLU A 400 -2.62 -4.73 -28.94
N ALA A 401 -1.40 -4.18 -28.86
CA ALA A 401 -0.65 -4.05 -27.62
C ALA A 401 -1.36 -3.17 -26.59
N PHE A 402 -1.90 -2.02 -27.01
CA PHE A 402 -2.61 -1.13 -26.09
C PHE A 402 -3.95 -1.73 -25.64
N GLN A 403 -4.66 -2.42 -26.53
CA GLN A 403 -5.89 -3.14 -26.16
C GLN A 403 -5.62 -4.27 -25.16
N GLU A 404 -4.49 -4.97 -25.28
CA GLU A 404 -4.06 -5.97 -24.29
C GLU A 404 -3.76 -5.32 -22.93
N ILE A 405 -3.06 -4.17 -22.90
CA ILE A 405 -2.85 -3.40 -21.66
C ILE A 405 -4.18 -2.99 -21.02
N ARG A 406 -5.14 -2.55 -21.83
CA ARG A 406 -6.48 -2.20 -21.37
C ARG A 406 -7.23 -3.40 -20.78
N ALA A 407 -7.12 -4.57 -21.41
CA ALA A 407 -7.72 -5.82 -20.94
C ALA A 407 -7.08 -6.32 -19.63
N MET A 408 -5.76 -6.18 -19.47
CA MET A 408 -5.05 -6.54 -18.24
C MET A 408 -5.48 -5.70 -17.03
N PHE A 409 -5.88 -4.44 -17.25
CA PHE A 409 -6.22 -3.51 -16.18
C PHE A 409 -7.63 -2.90 -16.33
N PRO A 410 -8.71 -3.70 -16.24
CA PRO A 410 -10.08 -3.24 -16.48
C PRO A 410 -10.57 -2.21 -15.44
N LYS A 411 -9.87 -2.11 -14.29
CA LYS A 411 -10.16 -1.13 -13.24
C LYS A 411 -9.51 0.24 -13.49
N LEU A 412 -8.59 0.36 -14.45
CA LEU A 412 -7.97 1.64 -14.80
C LEU A 412 -8.84 2.36 -15.84
N SER A 413 -9.08 3.64 -15.61
CA SER A 413 -9.74 4.50 -16.59
C SER A 413 -8.87 4.66 -17.83
N ASP A 414 -9.50 4.82 -19.00
CA ASP A 414 -8.82 5.07 -20.28
C ASP A 414 -7.83 6.24 -20.22
N ALA A 415 -8.19 7.32 -19.52
CA ALA A 415 -7.32 8.49 -19.31
C ALA A 415 -6.02 8.14 -18.55
N LYS A 416 -6.07 7.20 -17.59
CA LYS A 416 -4.87 6.74 -16.87
C LYS A 416 -4.00 5.86 -17.76
N LEU A 417 -4.63 4.97 -18.54
CA LEU A 417 -3.95 4.09 -19.49
C LEU A 417 -3.22 4.91 -20.56
N LYS A 418 -3.94 5.78 -21.30
CA LYS A 418 -3.35 6.70 -22.29
C LYS A 418 -2.34 7.67 -21.68
N GLY A 419 -2.54 8.02 -20.41
CA GLY A 419 -1.61 8.84 -19.64
C GLY A 419 -0.30 8.14 -19.27
N GLY A 420 -0.23 6.81 -19.43
CA GLY A 420 0.87 5.97 -18.97
C GLY A 420 1.02 5.95 -17.45
N ILE A 421 -0.10 6.03 -16.71
CA ILE A 421 -0.13 6.14 -15.25
C ILE A 421 -0.32 4.75 -14.64
N PHE A 422 0.80 4.14 -14.27
CA PHE A 422 0.85 2.81 -13.63
C PHE A 422 1.55 2.87 -12.28
N VAL A 423 1.24 1.92 -11.41
CA VAL A 423 1.97 1.67 -10.16
C VAL A 423 2.96 0.51 -10.33
N GLY A 424 3.91 0.37 -9.41
CA GLY A 424 4.95 -0.68 -9.45
C GLY A 424 4.42 -2.08 -9.76
N PRO A 425 3.42 -2.60 -9.01
CA PRO A 425 2.84 -3.92 -9.28
C PRO A 425 2.31 -4.11 -10.71
N GLN A 426 1.67 -3.08 -11.28
CA GLN A 426 1.13 -3.15 -12.64
C GLN A 426 2.23 -3.25 -13.68
N ILE A 427 3.33 -2.51 -13.50
CA ILE A 427 4.49 -2.58 -14.38
C ILE A 427 5.13 -3.96 -14.30
N THR A 428 5.25 -4.52 -13.09
CA THR A 428 5.74 -5.90 -12.90
C THR A 428 4.87 -6.92 -13.63
N THR A 429 3.54 -6.78 -13.55
CA THR A 429 2.60 -7.62 -14.32
C THR A 429 2.83 -7.50 -15.82
N MET A 430 2.99 -6.28 -16.34
CA MET A 430 3.27 -6.06 -17.77
C MET A 430 4.59 -6.69 -18.19
N LEU A 431 5.67 -6.51 -17.41
CA LEU A 431 7.00 -7.04 -17.73
C LEU A 431 7.02 -8.57 -17.84
N LYS A 432 6.20 -9.26 -17.03
CA LYS A 432 6.05 -10.73 -17.03
C LYS A 432 5.12 -11.26 -18.13
N SER A 433 4.28 -10.42 -18.72
CA SER A 433 3.28 -10.86 -19.70
C SER A 433 3.89 -11.16 -21.06
N ARG A 434 3.98 -12.44 -21.41
CA ARG A 434 4.34 -12.89 -22.77
C ARG A 434 3.24 -12.60 -23.79
N THR A 435 1.98 -12.61 -23.35
CA THR A 435 0.83 -12.28 -24.20
C THR A 435 0.93 -10.84 -24.71
N LEU A 436 1.24 -9.90 -23.82
CA LEU A 436 1.45 -8.50 -24.18
C LEU A 436 2.55 -8.35 -25.22
N GLU A 437 3.69 -9.01 -25.01
CA GLU A 437 4.84 -8.94 -25.93
C GLU A 437 4.54 -9.55 -27.30
N GLY A 438 3.72 -10.61 -27.35
CA GLY A 438 3.22 -11.20 -28.59
C GLY A 438 2.28 -10.30 -29.38
N LYS A 439 1.63 -9.34 -28.71
CA LYS A 439 0.69 -8.37 -29.29
C LYS A 439 1.36 -7.07 -29.78
N MET A 440 2.65 -6.91 -29.51
CA MET A 440 3.43 -5.77 -29.98
C MET A 440 3.89 -5.94 -31.43
N THR A 441 3.97 -4.84 -32.17
CA THR A 441 4.69 -4.78 -33.45
C THR A 441 6.19 -4.99 -33.24
N GLU A 442 6.96 -5.17 -34.30
CA GLU A 442 8.42 -5.36 -34.18
C GLU A 442 9.12 -4.16 -33.52
N ILE A 443 8.72 -2.93 -33.86
CA ILE A 443 9.30 -1.70 -33.29
C ILE A 443 8.96 -1.57 -31.80
N GLU A 444 7.69 -1.77 -31.45
CA GLU A 444 7.22 -1.73 -30.07
C GLU A 444 7.89 -2.81 -29.22
N ARG A 445 8.02 -4.03 -29.76
CA ARG A 445 8.66 -5.15 -29.05
C ARG A 445 10.13 -4.90 -28.79
N LYS A 446 10.87 -4.36 -29.76
CA LYS A 446 12.28 -3.97 -29.57
C LYS A 446 12.43 -2.91 -28.47
N ALA A 447 11.58 -1.89 -28.48
CA ALA A 447 11.57 -0.87 -27.43
C ALA A 447 11.15 -1.42 -26.06
N TRP A 448 10.20 -2.35 -26.02
CA TRP A 448 9.75 -3.01 -24.79
C TRP A 448 10.84 -3.91 -24.20
N GLN A 449 11.53 -4.69 -25.03
CA GLN A 449 12.64 -5.53 -24.60
C GLN A 449 13.79 -4.68 -24.07
N ALA A 450 14.19 -3.61 -24.78
CA ALA A 450 15.21 -2.69 -24.30
C ALA A 450 14.83 -2.03 -22.96
N PHE A 451 13.54 -1.72 -22.77
CA PHE A 451 13.02 -1.24 -21.49
C PHE A 451 13.15 -2.29 -20.38
N ARG A 452 12.75 -3.54 -20.65
CA ARG A 452 12.92 -4.67 -19.72
C ARG A 452 14.38 -4.87 -19.34
N ASP A 453 15.29 -4.77 -20.31
CA ASP A 453 16.74 -4.92 -20.08
C ASP A 453 17.29 -3.79 -19.20
N VAL A 454 16.88 -2.54 -19.41
CA VAL A 454 17.26 -1.42 -18.51
C VAL A 454 16.68 -1.60 -17.10
N VAL A 455 15.45 -2.12 -16.97
CA VAL A 455 14.87 -2.38 -15.64
C VAL A 455 15.65 -3.46 -14.89
N ASN A 456 16.10 -4.51 -15.58
CA ASN A 456 16.77 -5.65 -14.96
C ASN A 456 18.27 -5.46 -14.78
N GLY A 457 18.94 -4.87 -15.78
CA GLY A 457 20.40 -4.73 -15.85
C GLY A 457 20.93 -3.35 -15.44
N PHE A 458 20.07 -2.37 -15.16
CA PHE A 458 20.53 -1.06 -14.68
C PHE A 458 19.74 -0.56 -13.48
N LEU A 459 18.42 -0.41 -13.60
CA LEU A 459 17.55 0.11 -12.54
C LEU A 459 17.15 -0.95 -11.49
N GLY A 460 17.70 -2.16 -11.61
CA GLY A 460 17.44 -3.29 -10.72
C GLY A 460 18.45 -3.37 -9.57
N ASN A 461 18.50 -4.53 -8.91
CA ASN A 461 19.39 -4.74 -7.76
C ASN A 461 20.86 -4.90 -8.16
N ASN A 462 21.12 -5.35 -9.39
CA ASN A 462 22.47 -5.54 -9.90
C ASN A 462 22.65 -4.65 -11.13
N LYS A 463 23.75 -3.89 -11.14
CA LYS A 463 24.18 -3.12 -12.30
C LYS A 463 25.00 -4.03 -13.20
N ASP A 464 24.50 -4.28 -14.40
CA ASP A 464 25.19 -5.09 -15.41
C ASP A 464 26.49 -4.37 -15.84
N PRO A 465 27.61 -5.07 -16.03
CA PRO A 465 28.84 -4.46 -16.55
C PRO A 465 28.64 -3.73 -17.89
N ASN A 466 27.70 -4.18 -18.72
CA ASN A 466 27.36 -3.60 -20.02
C ASN A 466 26.15 -2.64 -19.95
N TYR A 467 25.83 -2.10 -18.77
CA TYR A 467 24.68 -1.20 -18.57
C TYR A 467 24.66 0.00 -19.54
N GLU A 468 25.82 0.51 -19.96
CA GLU A 468 25.90 1.61 -20.94
C GLU A 468 25.32 1.21 -22.30
N GLU A 469 25.63 0.01 -22.77
CA GLU A 469 25.09 -0.53 -24.02
C GLU A 469 23.59 -0.80 -23.90
N ILE A 470 23.15 -1.34 -22.76
CA ILE A 470 21.75 -1.59 -22.45
C ILE A 470 20.94 -0.27 -22.50
N VAL A 471 21.47 0.80 -21.87
CA VAL A 471 20.85 2.14 -21.89
C VAL A 471 20.87 2.76 -23.30
N ASN A 472 21.96 2.64 -24.05
CA ASN A 472 22.04 3.14 -25.43
C ASN A 472 21.05 2.43 -26.36
N THR A 473 20.84 1.13 -26.16
CA THR A 473 19.85 0.33 -26.88
C THR A 473 18.43 0.81 -26.58
N LEU A 474 18.14 1.14 -25.31
CA LEU A 474 16.88 1.76 -24.92
C LEU A 474 16.66 3.09 -25.65
N ILE A 475 17.63 4.00 -25.58
CA ILE A 475 17.52 5.35 -26.17
C ILE A 475 17.24 5.27 -27.68
N THR A 476 17.99 4.43 -28.38
CA THR A 476 17.84 4.22 -29.83
C THR A 476 16.48 3.60 -30.17
N SER A 477 16.02 2.62 -29.39
CA SER A 477 14.74 1.96 -29.63
C SER A 477 13.56 2.89 -29.33
N TYR A 478 13.64 3.68 -28.26
CA TYR A 478 12.64 4.69 -27.92
C TYR A 478 12.56 5.79 -28.96
N GLN A 479 13.69 6.22 -29.51
CA GLN A 479 13.72 7.16 -30.65
C GLN A 479 12.98 6.60 -31.86
N LYS A 480 13.30 5.34 -32.26
CA LYS A 480 12.66 4.67 -33.41
C LYS A 480 11.16 4.47 -33.23
N MET A 481 10.72 4.19 -32.01
CA MET A 481 9.30 4.08 -31.65
C MET A 481 8.58 5.44 -31.62
N GLY A 482 9.31 6.56 -31.63
CA GLY A 482 8.71 7.89 -31.53
C GLY A 482 8.38 8.33 -30.10
N CYS A 483 9.00 7.71 -29.09
CA CYS A 483 8.88 8.15 -27.70
C CYS A 483 9.43 9.58 -27.54
N ARG A 484 8.74 10.43 -26.78
CA ARG A 484 9.27 11.78 -26.47
C ARG A 484 10.32 11.72 -25.37
N MET A 485 11.36 12.55 -25.49
CA MET A 485 12.37 12.68 -24.46
C MET A 485 11.80 13.37 -23.23
N SER A 486 11.70 12.62 -22.13
CA SER A 486 11.35 13.19 -20.83
C SER A 486 12.61 13.55 -20.05
N LEU A 487 12.49 14.38 -19.00
CA LEU A 487 13.60 14.68 -18.10
C LEU A 487 14.27 13.39 -17.57
N LYS A 488 13.47 12.36 -17.26
CA LYS A 488 13.94 11.06 -16.77
C LYS A 488 14.74 10.28 -17.81
N LEU A 489 14.30 10.32 -19.07
CA LEU A 489 15.04 9.71 -20.18
C LEU A 489 16.32 10.52 -20.50
N HIS A 490 16.26 11.84 -20.35
CA HIS A 490 17.43 12.71 -20.53
C HIS A 490 18.54 12.40 -19.50
N PHE A 491 18.21 12.10 -18.24
CA PHE A 491 19.22 11.66 -17.27
C PHE A 491 19.94 10.36 -17.71
N LEU A 492 19.22 9.40 -18.30
CA LEU A 492 19.84 8.19 -18.84
C LEU A 492 20.72 8.48 -20.07
N CYS A 493 20.32 9.46 -20.89
CA CYS A 493 21.05 9.81 -22.11
C CYS A 493 22.32 10.63 -21.83
N SER A 494 22.25 11.61 -20.95
CA SER A 494 23.28 12.64 -20.80
C SER A 494 24.03 12.62 -19.47
N HIS A 495 23.51 11.90 -18.46
CA HIS A 495 23.99 11.97 -17.07
C HIS A 495 24.05 10.58 -16.43
N LEU A 496 24.44 9.59 -17.22
CA LEU A 496 24.56 8.20 -16.75
C LEU A 496 25.65 8.05 -15.66
N ASP A 497 26.66 8.92 -15.69
CA ASP A 497 27.74 9.08 -14.72
C ASP A 497 27.27 9.59 -13.34
N PHE A 498 26.11 10.23 -13.26
CA PHE A 498 25.56 10.72 -11.99
C PHE A 498 24.86 9.62 -11.17
N PHE A 499 24.54 8.48 -11.80
CA PHE A 499 23.92 7.36 -11.09
C PHE A 499 24.92 6.67 -10.17
N GLN A 500 24.47 6.28 -8.98
CA GLN A 500 25.29 5.49 -8.06
C GLN A 500 25.64 4.13 -8.67
N GLU A 501 26.75 3.54 -8.23
CA GLU A 501 27.18 2.23 -8.71
C GLU A 501 26.15 1.12 -8.40
N ASN A 502 25.50 1.16 -7.23
CA ASN A 502 24.51 0.17 -6.83
C ASN A 502 23.10 0.76 -6.62
N LEU A 503 22.32 0.93 -7.69
CA LEU A 503 20.98 1.52 -7.63
C LEU A 503 19.97 0.71 -6.80
N GLY A 504 20.18 -0.61 -6.67
CA GLY A 504 19.36 -1.48 -5.82
C GLY A 504 19.35 -1.07 -4.35
N ASP A 505 20.54 -0.76 -3.82
CA ASP A 505 20.73 -0.35 -2.42
C ASP A 505 20.09 1.00 -2.10
N PHE A 506 19.97 1.85 -3.12
CA PHE A 506 19.38 3.19 -3.03
C PHE A 506 17.90 3.25 -3.45
N SER A 507 17.28 2.11 -3.77
CA SER A 507 15.88 2.05 -4.20
C SER A 507 14.94 2.68 -3.17
N GLU A 508 13.95 3.42 -3.67
CA GLU A 508 12.91 4.10 -2.89
C GLU A 508 11.79 3.15 -2.45
N GLU A 509 11.82 1.88 -2.87
CA GLU A 509 10.84 0.86 -2.46
C GLU A 509 10.78 0.69 -0.93
N HIS A 510 11.86 1.02 -0.24
CA HIS A 510 11.90 1.06 1.22
C HIS A 510 11.10 2.25 1.80
N GLY A 511 11.19 3.41 1.17
CA GLY A 511 10.36 4.58 1.50
C GLY A 511 8.88 4.27 1.28
N GLU A 512 8.53 3.60 0.18
CA GLU A 512 7.15 3.17 -0.10
C GLU A 512 6.60 2.18 0.95
N ARG A 513 7.45 1.32 1.53
CA ARG A 513 7.08 0.46 2.66
C ARG A 513 6.77 1.28 3.92
N PHE A 514 7.59 2.29 4.22
CA PHE A 514 7.31 3.20 5.32
C PHE A 514 5.93 3.88 5.19
N HIS A 515 5.49 4.23 3.98
CA HIS A 515 4.14 4.77 3.76
C HIS A 515 3.03 3.82 4.18
N GLN A 516 3.18 2.52 3.92
CA GLN A 516 2.19 1.51 4.31
C GLN A 516 2.17 1.31 5.83
N ASP A 517 3.35 1.28 6.45
CA ASP A 517 3.49 1.05 7.89
C ASP A 517 2.95 2.24 8.70
N ILE A 518 3.33 3.46 8.32
CA ILE A 518 2.89 4.66 9.03
C ILE A 518 1.37 4.90 8.86
N GLN A 519 0.77 4.47 7.75
CA GLN A 519 -0.68 4.54 7.54
C GLN A 519 -1.47 3.68 8.56
N LEU A 520 -0.87 2.60 9.07
CA LEU A 520 -1.46 1.83 10.16
C LEU A 520 -1.47 2.65 11.45
N MET A 521 -0.39 3.37 11.73
CA MET A 521 -0.28 4.25 12.90
C MET A 521 -1.25 5.43 12.81
N GLU A 522 -1.34 6.09 11.64
CA GLU A 522 -2.30 7.17 11.37
C GLU A 522 -3.74 6.76 11.73
N ARG A 523 -4.13 5.53 11.32
CA ARG A 523 -5.45 4.96 11.64
C ARG A 523 -5.64 4.71 13.12
N ARG A 524 -4.62 4.17 13.81
CA ARG A 524 -4.66 3.89 15.26
C ARG A 524 -4.75 5.17 16.09
N TYR A 525 -4.05 6.21 15.67
CA TYR A 525 -3.99 7.50 16.37
C TYR A 525 -5.09 8.48 15.95
N GLN A 526 -6.01 8.04 15.07
CA GLN A 526 -7.16 8.82 14.59
C GLN A 526 -6.74 10.17 13.98
N GLY A 527 -5.61 10.17 13.27
CA GLY A 527 -5.05 11.38 12.67
C GLY A 527 -4.33 12.30 13.65
N ARG A 528 -4.05 11.88 14.90
CA ARG A 528 -3.01 12.53 15.71
C ARG A 528 -1.63 12.12 15.21
N TRP A 529 -0.70 13.08 15.20
CA TRP A 529 0.63 12.93 14.61
C TRP A 529 1.72 13.50 15.54
N ASP A 530 1.57 13.26 16.84
CA ASP A 530 2.42 13.80 17.90
C ASP A 530 3.63 12.90 18.23
N SER A 531 4.48 13.35 19.17
CA SER A 531 5.61 12.58 19.69
C SER A 531 5.21 11.20 20.22
N ALA A 532 3.97 11.04 20.72
CA ALA A 532 3.49 9.76 21.23
C ALA A 532 3.21 8.76 20.09
N MET A 533 2.68 9.22 18.95
CA MET A 533 2.56 8.38 17.76
C MET A 533 3.93 7.95 17.24
N MET A 534 4.87 8.89 17.13
CA MET A 534 6.23 8.60 16.64
C MET A 534 6.96 7.63 17.55
N GLY A 535 6.88 7.84 18.87
CA GLY A 535 7.48 6.92 19.85
C GLY A 535 6.84 5.53 19.82
N ASP A 536 5.53 5.43 19.61
CA ASP A 536 4.85 4.13 19.46
C ASP A 536 5.23 3.43 18.15
N TYR A 537 5.48 4.18 17.08
CA TYR A 537 5.97 3.62 15.82
C TYR A 537 7.40 3.08 15.99
N MET A 538 8.30 3.84 16.61
CA MET A 538 9.65 3.37 16.95
C MET A 538 9.62 2.09 17.76
N TRP A 539 8.72 1.97 18.74
CA TRP A 539 8.57 0.75 19.54
C TRP A 539 8.20 -0.49 18.71
N PHE A 540 7.47 -0.32 17.60
CA PHE A 540 7.18 -1.42 16.67
C PHE A 540 8.36 -1.80 15.78
N LEU A 541 9.32 -0.90 15.56
CA LEU A 541 10.46 -1.16 14.67
C LEU A 541 11.52 -2.05 15.31
N ILE A 542 11.68 -1.97 16.63
CA ILE A 542 12.82 -2.59 17.34
C ILE A 542 12.44 -3.99 17.81
N ARG A 543 13.28 -4.98 17.49
CA ARG A 543 13.18 -6.35 18.00
C ARG A 543 14.08 -6.53 19.22
N GLU A 544 13.60 -7.26 20.22
CA GLU A 544 14.34 -7.48 21.46
C GLU A 544 14.89 -8.92 21.57
N ASP A 545 14.39 -9.83 20.74
CA ASP A 545 14.86 -11.20 20.62
C ASP A 545 15.22 -11.57 19.17
N ILE A 546 16.21 -12.47 19.01
CA ILE A 546 16.69 -13.02 17.74
C ILE A 546 16.17 -14.47 17.56
N SER A 547 15.41 -14.99 18.53
CA SER A 547 14.97 -16.39 18.51
C SER A 547 14.06 -16.70 17.30
N GLY A 548 14.43 -17.75 16.56
CA GLY A 548 13.68 -18.19 15.39
C GLY A 548 12.40 -18.93 15.79
N HIS A 549 11.24 -18.43 15.40
CA HIS A 549 9.96 -19.11 15.63
C HIS A 549 9.60 -20.05 14.46
N LYS A 550 8.98 -21.20 14.77
CA LYS A 550 8.54 -22.21 13.78
C LYS A 550 7.58 -21.65 12.72
N ARG A 551 6.80 -20.62 13.06
CA ARG A 551 5.91 -19.90 12.13
C ARG A 551 6.09 -18.41 12.32
N LYS A 552 6.54 -17.72 11.26
CA LYS A 552 6.66 -16.26 11.24
C LYS A 552 5.33 -15.64 10.81
N ALA A 553 4.98 -14.48 11.37
CA ALA A 553 3.84 -13.72 10.88
C ALA A 553 4.05 -13.37 9.40
N ARG A 554 2.99 -13.41 8.57
CA ARG A 554 2.99 -12.88 7.17
C ARG A 554 3.11 -11.35 7.11
N SER A 555 3.58 -10.74 8.18
CA SER A 555 3.85 -9.32 8.24
C SER A 555 5.05 -9.04 7.33
N THR A 556 4.84 -8.27 6.26
CA THR A 556 5.91 -7.65 5.45
C THR A 556 6.68 -6.58 6.23
N VAL A 557 6.22 -6.26 7.43
CA VAL A 557 6.97 -5.51 8.42
C VAL A 557 7.97 -6.49 9.03
N HIS A 558 9.21 -6.07 9.15
CA HIS A 558 10.31 -6.66 9.93
C HIS A 558 11.39 -7.40 9.12
N PHE A 559 12.55 -6.74 9.09
CA PHE A 559 13.87 -7.35 8.94
C PHE A 559 14.18 -8.25 10.15
#